data_AF-A0A166VKD4-F1
#
_entry.id   AF-A0A166VKD4-F1
#
_cell.length_a   1.000
_cell.length_b   1.000
_cell.length_c   1.000
_cell.angle_alpha   90.00
_cell.angle_beta   90.00
_cell.angle_gamma   90.00
#
_symmetry.space_group_name_H-M   'P 1'
#
loop_
_entity.id
_entity.type
_entity.pdbx_description
1 polymer ?
#
loop_
_entity_poly.entity_id
_entity_poly.type
_entity_poly.pdbx_seq_one_letter_code
_entity_poly.pdbx_strand_id
1 'polypeptide(L)'
;MIQELSHMDRITQLQDEIQQLLTIMSSSIAYLTSRANFVQVSEEVPITKQRNPDKFDPPDVFEGKFANKKELVTDLAVKAKQVEYLIQSLPEPEPCRAVVVVSSPARSLGWS
;
A
#
# COMPACT_ATOMS: atom_id res chain seq x y z
N MET A 1 26.78 2.74 -15.81
CA MET A 1 26.05 4.00 -15.56
C MET A 1 24.57 3.89 -15.92
N ILE A 2 24.19 3.42 -17.12
CA ILE A 2 22.77 3.26 -17.52
C ILE A 2 22.01 2.24 -16.63
N GLN A 3 22.68 1.16 -16.24
CA GLN A 3 22.07 0.09 -15.44
C GLN A 3 21.74 0.56 -14.01
N GLU A 4 22.66 1.26 -13.35
CA GLU A 4 22.44 1.83 -12.00
C GLU A 4 21.32 2.89 -11.99
N LEU A 5 21.27 3.76 -13.02
CA LEU A 5 20.16 4.71 -13.20
C LEU A 5 18.82 3.99 -13.41
N SER A 6 18.79 2.92 -14.21
CA SER A 6 17.59 2.09 -14.40
C SER A 6 17.18 1.33 -13.13
N HIS A 7 18.13 0.97 -12.27
CA HIS A 7 17.85 0.31 -10.99
C HIS A 7 17.21 1.28 -10.00
N MET A 8 17.77 2.49 -9.89
CA MET A 8 17.19 3.55 -9.05
C MET A 8 15.76 3.89 -9.50
N ASP A 9 15.53 3.98 -10.81
CA ASP A 9 14.21 4.25 -11.39
C ASP A 9 13.16 3.19 -10.98
N ARG A 10 13.51 1.90 -10.99
CA ARG A 10 12.60 0.82 -10.55
C ARG A 10 12.33 0.83 -9.06
N ILE A 11 13.32 1.17 -8.23
CA ILE A 11 13.13 1.27 -6.77
C ILE A 11 12.20 2.44 -6.45
N THR A 12 12.41 3.60 -7.08
CA THR A 12 11.51 4.76 -6.94
C THR A 12 10.09 4.43 -7.43
N GLN A 13 9.97 3.73 -8.56
CA GLN A 13 8.68 3.28 -9.09
C GLN A 13 7.94 2.34 -8.12
N LEU A 14 8.65 1.38 -7.51
CA LEU A 14 8.06 0.48 -6.51
C LEU A 14 7.59 1.24 -5.28
N GLN A 15 8.39 2.21 -4.80
CA GLN A 15 8.03 3.05 -3.67
C GLN A 15 6.72 3.82 -3.95
N ASP A 16 6.63 4.46 -5.11
CA ASP A 16 5.44 5.24 -5.50
C ASP A 16 4.19 4.36 -5.62
N GLU A 17 4.30 3.16 -6.20
CA GLU A 17 3.17 2.24 -6.33
C GLU A 17 2.69 1.70 -4.97
N ILE A 18 3.60 1.41 -4.03
CA ILE A 18 3.23 1.04 -2.66
C ILE A 18 2.52 2.20 -1.96
N GLN A 19 2.99 3.44 -2.14
CA GLN A 19 2.37 4.61 -1.54
C GLN A 19 0.97 4.89 -2.12
N GLN A 20 0.79 4.66 -3.43
CA GLN A 20 -0.53 4.72 -4.06
C GLN A 20 -1.47 3.63 -3.54
N LEU A 21 -0.98 2.39 -3.35
CA LEU A 21 -1.77 1.30 -2.78
C LEU A 21 -2.30 1.65 -1.39
N LEU A 22 -1.45 2.18 -0.50
CA LEU A 22 -1.85 2.61 0.85
C LEU A 22 -2.86 3.77 0.82
N THR A 23 -2.71 4.68 -0.14
CA THR A 23 -3.65 5.78 -0.35
C THR A 23 -5.04 5.23 -0.71
N ILE A 24 -5.11 4.30 -1.68
CA ILE A 24 -6.36 3.68 -2.10
C ILE A 24 -7.02 2.91 -0.96
N MET A 25 -6.25 2.17 -0.15
CA MET A 25 -6.77 1.47 1.03
C MET A 25 -7.41 2.44 2.03
N SER A 26 -6.71 3.51 2.39
CA SER A 26 -7.22 4.49 3.36
C SER A 26 -8.44 5.25 2.85
N SER A 27 -8.42 5.68 1.58
CA SER A 27 -9.58 6.30 0.92
C SER A 27 -10.78 5.37 0.83
N SER A 28 -10.56 4.08 0.55
CA SER A 28 -11.62 3.06 0.52
C SER A 28 -12.29 2.90 1.88
N ILE A 29 -11.51 2.82 2.97
CA ILE A 29 -12.04 2.75 4.34
C ILE A 29 -12.81 4.04 4.68
N ALA A 30 -12.25 5.21 4.36
CA ALA A 30 -12.91 6.49 4.59
C ALA A 30 -14.24 6.59 3.85
N TYR A 31 -14.30 6.13 2.59
CA TYR A 31 -15.52 6.09 1.79
C TYR A 31 -16.58 5.16 2.41
N LEU A 32 -16.18 3.94 2.80
CA LEU A 32 -17.09 2.97 3.40
C LEU A 32 -17.65 3.43 4.76
N THR A 33 -16.82 4.05 5.60
CA THR A 33 -17.21 4.51 6.94
C THR A 33 -17.99 5.82 6.94
N SER A 34 -17.66 6.75 6.04
CA SER A 34 -18.35 8.04 5.93
C SER A 34 -19.73 7.92 5.28
N ARG A 35 -19.93 6.98 4.35
CA ARG A 35 -21.16 6.83 3.56
C ARG A 35 -22.03 5.63 3.94
N ALA A 36 -21.68 4.89 5.00
CA ALA A 36 -22.55 3.87 5.58
C ALA A 36 -23.70 4.55 6.36
N ASN A 37 -24.92 4.09 6.12
CA ASN A 37 -26.10 4.49 6.87
C ASN A 37 -26.44 3.44 7.94
N PHE A 38 -27.18 3.83 8.97
CA PHE A 38 -27.67 2.89 9.98
C PHE A 38 -28.74 1.99 9.37
N VAL A 39 -28.53 0.69 9.45
CA VAL A 39 -29.54 -0.31 9.07
C VAL A 39 -30.32 -0.69 10.32
N GLN A 40 -31.65 -0.73 10.22
CA GLN A 40 -32.49 -1.22 11.31
C GLN A 40 -32.25 -2.72 11.47
N VAL A 41 -31.68 -3.12 12.61
CA VAL A 41 -31.34 -4.53 12.89
C VAL A 41 -32.46 -5.22 13.68
N SER A 42 -33.34 -4.45 14.33
CA SER A 42 -34.48 -4.97 15.09
C SER A 42 -35.68 -4.03 14.97
N GLU A 43 -36.87 -4.59 14.75
CA GLU A 43 -38.12 -3.84 14.62
C GLU A 43 -38.56 -3.21 15.96
N GLU A 44 -38.17 -3.82 17.08
CA GLU A 44 -38.51 -3.37 18.43
C GLU A 44 -37.71 -2.14 18.89
N VAL A 45 -36.61 -1.81 18.21
CA VAL A 45 -35.73 -0.69 18.58
C VAL A 45 -35.84 0.41 17.52
N PRO A 46 -36.59 1.50 17.79
CA PRO A 46 -36.73 2.58 16.84
C PRO A 46 -35.40 3.32 16.62
N ILE A 47 -35.09 3.63 15.36
CA ILE A 47 -33.91 4.44 15.02
C ILE A 47 -34.12 5.87 15.49
N THR A 48 -33.47 6.24 16.57
CA THR A 48 -33.59 7.58 17.18
C THR A 48 -32.65 8.63 16.58
N LYS A 49 -31.68 8.20 15.75
CA LYS A 49 -30.74 9.08 15.04
C LYS A 49 -30.64 8.69 13.58
N GLN A 50 -31.22 9.50 12.70
CA GLN A 50 -30.95 9.44 11.28
C GLN A 50 -29.77 10.35 10.95
N ARG A 51 -28.83 9.86 10.13
CA ARG A 51 -27.74 10.68 9.61
C ARG A 51 -28.33 11.69 8.62
N ASN A 52 -27.76 12.89 8.54
CA ASN A 52 -28.26 13.92 7.62
C ASN A 52 -28.28 13.36 6.18
N PRO A 53 -29.37 13.50 5.40
CA PRO A 53 -29.49 12.92 4.05
C PRO A 53 -28.41 13.35 3.06
N ASP A 54 -27.81 14.53 3.21
CA ASP A 54 -26.63 14.95 2.43
C ASP A 54 -25.34 14.19 2.76
N LYS A 55 -25.29 13.49 3.90
CA LYS A 55 -24.07 12.80 4.39
C LYS A 55 -24.07 11.30 4.11
N PHE A 56 -25.14 10.73 3.56
CA PHE A 56 -25.19 9.32 3.18
C PHE A 56 -25.76 9.17 1.76
N ASP A 57 -25.31 8.15 1.03
CA ASP A 57 -25.84 7.93 -0.32
C ASP A 57 -27.24 7.32 -0.29
N PRO A 58 -28.14 7.74 -1.18
CA PRO A 58 -29.45 7.11 -1.32
C PRO A 58 -29.33 5.62 -1.65
N PRO A 59 -30.34 4.80 -1.28
CA PRO A 59 -30.31 3.34 -1.42
C PRO A 59 -30.15 2.87 -2.88
N ASP A 60 -30.63 3.65 -3.86
CA ASP A 60 -30.43 3.40 -5.29
C ASP A 60 -28.95 3.42 -5.70
N VAL A 61 -28.20 4.38 -5.15
CA VAL A 61 -26.74 4.44 -5.29
C VAL A 61 -26.08 3.36 -4.44
N PHE A 62 -26.75 2.84 -3.41
CA PHE A 62 -26.25 1.75 -2.56
C PHE A 62 -26.30 0.37 -3.26
N GLU A 63 -27.28 0.13 -4.12
CA GLU A 63 -27.27 -1.02 -5.04
C GLU A 63 -26.19 -0.86 -6.12
N GLY A 64 -26.04 0.35 -6.68
CA GLY A 64 -24.87 0.72 -7.51
C GLY A 64 -23.52 0.61 -6.76
N LYS A 65 -23.50 0.82 -5.44
CA LYS A 65 -22.29 0.68 -4.61
C LYS A 65 -21.81 -0.76 -4.54
N PHE A 66 -22.63 -1.78 -4.77
CA PHE A 66 -22.09 -3.14 -4.84
C PHE A 66 -21.15 -3.30 -6.05
N ALA A 67 -21.44 -2.59 -7.15
CA ALA A 67 -20.55 -2.47 -8.29
C ALA A 67 -19.32 -1.59 -7.98
N ASN A 68 -19.50 -0.41 -7.36
CA ASN A 68 -18.36 0.45 -7.00
C ASN A 68 -17.46 -0.19 -5.92
N LYS A 69 -18.02 -0.96 -4.99
CA LYS A 69 -17.24 -1.75 -4.02
C LYS A 69 -16.46 -2.85 -4.70
N LYS A 70 -17.04 -3.51 -5.71
CA LYS A 70 -16.32 -4.50 -6.54
C LYS A 70 -15.21 -3.83 -7.34
N GLU A 71 -15.43 -2.63 -7.87
CA GLU A 71 -14.39 -1.82 -8.53
C GLU A 71 -13.25 -1.52 -7.56
N LEU A 72 -13.53 -0.99 -6.35
CA LEU A 72 -12.52 -0.73 -5.33
C LEU A 72 -11.67 -1.96 -4.98
N VAL A 73 -12.31 -3.14 -4.85
CA VAL A 73 -11.60 -4.41 -4.61
C VAL A 73 -10.76 -4.82 -5.83
N THR A 74 -11.28 -4.58 -7.03
CA THR A 74 -10.57 -4.88 -8.28
C THR A 74 -9.34 -4.00 -8.43
N ASP A 75 -9.44 -2.70 -8.19
CA ASP A 75 -8.32 -1.75 -8.22
C ASP A 75 -7.25 -2.13 -7.20
N LEU A 76 -7.66 -2.52 -6.00
CA LEU A 76 -6.75 -3.00 -4.96
C LEU A 76 -6.00 -4.26 -5.43
N ALA A 77 -6.71 -5.23 -6.00
CA ALA A 77 -6.12 -6.49 -6.46
C ALA A 77 -5.17 -6.28 -7.65
N VAL A 78 -5.53 -5.39 -8.59
CA VAL A 78 -4.67 -5.05 -9.73
C VAL A 78 -3.39 -4.37 -9.25
N LYS A 79 -3.49 -3.38 -8.35
CA LYS A 79 -2.30 -2.71 -7.81
C LYS A 79 -1.43 -3.63 -6.97
N ALA A 80 -2.01 -4.53 -6.19
CA ALA A 80 -1.25 -5.54 -5.46
C ALA A 80 -0.42 -6.43 -6.40
N LYS A 81 -1.01 -6.87 -7.53
CA LYS A 81 -0.29 -7.64 -8.56
C LYS A 81 0.79 -6.81 -9.27
N GLN A 82 0.56 -5.53 -9.49
CA GLN A 82 1.56 -4.64 -10.07
C GLN A 82 2.77 -4.49 -9.15
N VAL A 83 2.55 -4.33 -7.84
CA VAL A 83 3.61 -4.31 -6.82
C VAL A 83 4.37 -5.64 -6.81
N GLU A 84 3.67 -6.78 -6.87
CA GLU A 84 4.30 -8.11 -6.94
C GLU A 84 5.22 -8.24 -8.17
N TYR A 85 4.75 -7.81 -9.35
CA TYR A 85 5.55 -7.81 -10.56
C TYR A 85 6.77 -6.91 -10.45
N LEU A 86 6.61 -5.70 -9.88
CA LEU A 86 7.73 -4.77 -9.69
C LEU A 86 8.81 -5.37 -8.77
N ILE A 87 8.41 -6.04 -7.69
CA ILE A 87 9.34 -6.74 -6.79
C ILE A 87 10.11 -7.84 -7.54
N GLN A 88 9.43 -8.65 -8.36
CA GLN A 88 10.08 -9.69 -9.17
C GLN A 88 11.03 -9.11 -10.24
N SER A 89 10.77 -7.89 -10.69
CA SER A 89 11.59 -7.18 -11.67
C SER A 89 12.77 -6.42 -11.06
N LEU A 90 12.89 -6.41 -9.72
CA LEU A 90 14.03 -5.80 -9.05
C LEU A 90 15.29 -6.60 -9.39
N PRO A 91 16.38 -5.91 -9.75
CA PRO A 91 17.66 -6.57 -9.96
C PRO A 91 18.14 -7.21 -8.64
N GLU A 92 18.82 -8.35 -8.74
CA GLU A 92 19.42 -8.99 -7.56
C GLU A 92 20.33 -8.00 -6.84
N PRO A 93 20.27 -7.95 -5.49
CA PRO A 93 21.18 -7.10 -4.74
C PRO A 93 22.61 -7.53 -5.05
N GLU A 94 23.45 -6.57 -5.44
CA GLU A 94 24.89 -6.78 -5.60
C GLU A 94 25.39 -7.53 -4.36
N PRO A 95 26.11 -8.67 -4.51
CA PRO A 95 26.54 -9.47 -3.39
C PRO A 95 27.30 -8.55 -2.44
N CYS A 96 26.84 -8.48 -1.18
CA CYS A 96 27.48 -7.72 -0.11
C CYS A 96 28.99 -7.91 -0.27
N ARG A 97 29.69 -6.83 -0.64
CA ARG A 97 31.14 -6.82 -0.79
C ARG A 97 31.67 -7.28 0.56
N ALA A 98 31.99 -8.56 0.67
CA ALA A 98 32.60 -9.10 1.86
C ALA A 98 33.85 -8.26 2.02
N VAL A 99 33.84 -7.35 2.99
CA VAL A 99 35.02 -6.61 3.36
C VAL A 99 35.94 -7.69 3.86
N VAL A 100 36.82 -8.16 2.97
CA VAL A 100 37.96 -8.98 3.36
C VAL A 100 38.75 -8.03 4.22
N VAL A 101 38.50 -8.10 5.53
CA VAL A 101 39.36 -7.48 6.52
C VAL A 101 40.68 -8.19 6.34
N VAL A 102 41.54 -7.64 5.49
CA VAL A 102 42.94 -8.04 5.43
C VAL A 102 43.49 -7.56 6.77
N SER A 103 43.50 -8.46 7.75
CA SER A 103 44.17 -8.27 9.02
C SER A 103 45.65 -8.08 8.72
N SER A 104 46.06 -6.81 8.61
CA SER A 104 47.45 -6.42 8.43
C SER A 104 48.26 -6.95 9.63
N PRO A 105 49.39 -7.65 9.43
CA PRO A 105 50.11 -8.24 10.54
C PRO A 105 50.70 -7.12 11.42
N ALA A 106 50.51 -7.27 12.72
CA ALA A 106 50.87 -6.32 13.75
C ALA A 106 52.28 -5.74 13.54
N ARG A 107 52.37 -4.42 13.42
CA ARG A 107 53.63 -3.67 13.48
C ARG A 107 54.19 -3.83 14.90
N SER A 108 55.15 -4.73 15.07
CA SER A 108 55.97 -4.86 16.27
C SER A 108 56.76 -3.56 16.48
N LEU A 109 56.23 -2.64 17.28
CA LEU A 109 57.02 -1.54 17.82
C LEU A 109 57.65 -2.02 19.11
N GLY A 110 58.95 -2.34 19.02
CA GLY A 110 59.80 -2.58 20.16
C GLY A 110 59.98 -1.32 20.98
N TRP A 111 59.92 -1.47 22.30
CA TRP A 111 60.49 -0.50 23.22
C TRP A 111 61.95 -0.88 23.49
N SER A 112 62.85 0.08 23.28
CA SER A 112 64.20 0.14 23.82
C SER A 112 64.38 1.52 24.43
#